data_AF-A0A7W3UI28-F1
#
_entry.id   AF-A0A7W3UI28-F1
#
_cell.length_a   1.000
_cell.length_b   1.000
_cell.length_c   1.000
_cell.angle_alpha   90.00
_cell.angle_beta   90.00
_cell.angle_gamma   90.00
#
_symmetry.space_group_name_H-M   'P 1'
#
loop_
_entity.id
_entity.type
_entity.pdbx_description
1 polymer ?
#
loop_
_entity_poly.entity_id
_entity_poly.type
_entity_poly.pdbx_seq_one_letter_code
_entity_poly.pdbx_strand_id
1 'polypeptide(L)'
;MALTWAIIWWCLLLVILVNEIAAIYTVFREKRDIAATWAWLLVLTLIPGFGFILYAFFGRKLPHKRLARIKSQTQLKLKQALEKQKQQFINMPKPKDQTVQIYRRTIMLFQSIDDSFLTRHNTVNIFTNGNVLFKKMFDDIAAAKKSIHIEFYTIYNDQIGNELRTLLEQKAAEGVEVRVLYDSWGSMGVWPSFYDHLREVGGYAAPFLMSRSNFFDFRINYRDHRKIVVLDGEIGYIGGFNVGDQYLGRVPKFGPWRDTHLRIIGGGVYGLQRRFIGDWNASMKKDKDKIMHYHPYFQPIRVHGNVALQTVSSGPEAPLEKIKMGYLRLINAAQDHIWIQTPYLIPDDSILDALKVAARSGIDVRIMIPSMPDHAFVYRATQYYARELANHGVTIYYYQKGFLHAKTMMIDGRMASVGSANLDFRSFKLNFEINAFIYSQNTVDNLEQIFVNDIRDCQVITPAMFADQPRWLRFKQTVSRLLSPIL
;
A
#
# COMPACT_ATOMS: atom_id res chain seq x y z
N MET A 1 -57.31 -22.11 8.37
CA MET A 1 -56.52 -20.90 8.69
C MET A 1 -55.52 -21.12 9.82
N ALA A 2 -55.89 -21.65 10.99
CA ALA A 2 -54.94 -21.90 12.10
C ALA A 2 -53.81 -22.90 11.76
N LEU A 3 -54.13 -23.99 11.06
CA LEU A 3 -53.15 -24.98 10.60
C LEU A 3 -52.10 -24.36 9.64
N THR A 4 -52.55 -23.43 8.80
CA THR A 4 -51.70 -22.72 7.84
C THR A 4 -50.72 -21.79 8.54
N TRP A 5 -51.15 -21.09 9.59
CA TRP A 5 -50.29 -20.23 10.41
C TRP A 5 -49.26 -21.04 11.22
N ALA A 6 -49.64 -22.20 11.75
CA ALA A 6 -48.71 -23.08 12.46
C ALA A 6 -47.60 -23.60 11.54
N ILE A 7 -47.94 -23.99 10.31
CA ILE A 7 -46.95 -24.42 9.30
C ILE A 7 -45.99 -23.28 8.98
N ILE A 8 -46.51 -22.08 8.71
CA ILE A 8 -45.68 -20.90 8.42
C ILE A 8 -44.74 -20.60 9.60
N TRP A 9 -45.25 -20.65 10.84
CA TRP A 9 -44.45 -20.43 12.04
C TRP A 9 -43.31 -21.44 12.20
N TRP A 10 -43.58 -22.73 12.02
CA TRP A 10 -42.55 -23.77 12.07
C TRP A 10 -41.53 -23.63 10.95
N CYS A 11 -41.96 -23.25 9.74
CA CYS A 11 -41.04 -22.96 8.65
C CYS A 11 -40.12 -21.77 8.99
N LEU A 12 -40.65 -20.68 9.58
CA LEU A 12 -39.85 -19.54 10.01
C LEU A 12 -38.85 -19.91 11.10
N LEU A 13 -39.27 -20.68 12.11
CA LEU A 13 -38.39 -21.18 13.16
C LEU A 13 -37.28 -22.08 12.60
N LEU A 14 -37.60 -22.96 11.65
CA LEU A 14 -36.62 -23.80 10.98
C LEU A 14 -35.60 -22.96 10.20
N VAL A 15 -36.06 -21.93 9.48
CA VAL A 15 -35.17 -21.01 8.75
C VAL A 15 -34.23 -20.29 9.70
N ILE A 16 -34.74 -19.78 10.83
CA ILE A 16 -33.91 -19.13 11.86
C ILE A 16 -32.91 -20.13 12.45
N LEU A 17 -33.35 -21.33 12.83
CA LEU A 17 -32.47 -22.36 13.39
C LEU A 17 -31.33 -22.73 12.42
N VAL A 18 -31.65 -22.95 11.14
CA VAL A 18 -30.66 -23.23 10.09
C VAL A 18 -29.71 -22.06 9.92
N ASN A 19 -30.22 -20.81 9.95
CA ASN A 19 -29.40 -19.60 9.87
C ASN A 19 -28.40 -19.51 11.04
N GLU A 20 -28.85 -19.74 12.27
CA GLU A 20 -28.01 -19.69 13.48
C GLU A 20 -26.90 -20.74 13.45
N ILE A 21 -27.24 -21.99 13.12
CA ILE A 21 -26.26 -23.07 12.98
C ILE A 21 -25.24 -22.71 11.89
N ALA A 22 -25.71 -22.22 10.74
CA ALA A 22 -24.84 -21.80 9.65
C ALA A 22 -23.96 -20.60 10.05
N ALA A 23 -24.47 -19.67 10.87
CA ALA A 23 -23.74 -18.49 11.32
C ALA A 23 -22.59 -18.88 12.25
N ILE A 24 -22.87 -19.72 13.25
CA ILE A 24 -21.86 -20.28 14.15
C ILE A 24 -20.82 -21.05 13.36
N TYR A 25 -21.24 -22.00 12.51
CA TYR A 25 -20.30 -22.74 11.68
C TYR A 25 -19.43 -21.82 10.82
N THR A 26 -20.02 -20.84 10.16
CA THR A 26 -19.31 -19.92 9.25
C THR A 26 -18.27 -19.07 9.97
N VAL A 27 -18.63 -18.53 11.14
CA VAL A 27 -17.75 -17.66 11.93
C VAL A 27 -16.61 -18.46 12.57
N PHE A 28 -16.91 -19.64 13.15
CA PHE A 28 -15.93 -20.42 13.89
C PHE A 28 -15.07 -21.36 13.03
N ARG A 29 -15.45 -21.63 11.77
CA ARG A 29 -14.62 -22.42 10.84
C ARG A 29 -13.27 -21.77 10.54
N GLU A 30 -13.17 -20.44 10.65
CA GLU A 30 -11.95 -19.69 10.34
C GLU A 30 -11.50 -18.85 11.54
N LYS A 31 -10.25 -19.00 11.97
CA LYS A 31 -9.68 -18.15 13.04
C LYS A 31 -9.73 -16.67 12.63
N ARG A 32 -10.30 -15.82 13.49
CA ARG A 32 -10.43 -14.37 13.34
C ARG A 32 -10.07 -13.69 14.66
N ASP A 33 -9.81 -12.38 14.60
CA ASP A 33 -9.78 -11.59 15.82
C ASP A 33 -11.17 -11.60 16.49
N ILE A 34 -11.17 -11.52 17.82
CA ILE A 34 -12.38 -11.70 18.65
C ILE A 34 -13.45 -10.66 18.27
N ALA A 35 -13.05 -9.42 17.99
CA ALA A 35 -13.96 -8.37 17.58
C ALA A 35 -14.65 -8.70 16.24
N ALA A 36 -13.89 -9.14 15.22
CA ALA A 36 -14.47 -9.57 13.95
C ALA A 36 -15.37 -10.80 14.09
N THR A 37 -15.03 -11.75 14.98
CA THR A 37 -15.89 -12.90 15.29
C THR A 37 -17.26 -12.45 15.81
N TRP A 38 -17.29 -11.56 16.81
CA TRP A 38 -18.54 -11.02 17.35
C TRP A 38 -19.30 -10.18 16.33
N ALA A 39 -18.61 -9.32 15.57
CA ALA A 39 -19.23 -8.49 14.55
C ALA A 39 -19.94 -9.35 13.48
N TRP A 40 -19.29 -10.40 12.99
CA TRP A 40 -19.90 -11.29 12.01
C TRP A 40 -20.99 -12.16 12.59
N LEU A 41 -20.85 -12.60 13.85
CA LEU A 41 -21.92 -13.32 14.53
C LEU A 41 -23.18 -12.43 14.59
N LEU A 42 -23.07 -11.20 15.08
CA LEU A 42 -24.18 -10.26 15.15
C LEU A 42 -24.82 -9.98 13.77
N VAL A 43 -24.00 -9.76 12.72
CA VAL A 43 -24.54 -9.51 11.37
C VAL A 43 -25.29 -10.73 10.82
N LEU A 44 -24.77 -11.94 11.05
CA LEU A 44 -25.37 -13.17 10.54
C LEU A 44 -26.62 -13.58 11.31
N THR A 45 -26.71 -13.27 12.60
CA THR A 45 -27.86 -13.60 13.44
C THR A 45 -28.97 -12.55 13.36
N LEU A 46 -28.64 -11.25 13.36
CA LEU A 46 -29.63 -10.17 13.34
C LEU A 46 -30.27 -9.93 11.97
N ILE A 47 -29.62 -10.37 10.88
CA ILE A 47 -30.14 -10.20 9.52
C ILE A 47 -30.07 -11.54 8.76
N PRO A 48 -30.96 -12.51 9.08
CA PRO A 48 -30.92 -13.84 8.48
C PRO A 48 -30.93 -13.83 6.96
N GLY A 49 -30.11 -14.68 6.34
CA GLY A 49 -29.93 -14.75 4.89
C GLY A 49 -29.13 -13.59 4.29
N PHE A 50 -29.54 -12.33 4.50
CA PHE A 50 -28.83 -11.16 3.96
C PHE A 50 -27.45 -10.97 4.60
N GLY A 51 -27.30 -11.30 5.89
CA GLY A 51 -26.01 -11.32 6.58
C GLY A 51 -24.99 -12.22 5.88
N PHE A 52 -25.42 -13.34 5.28
CA PHE A 52 -24.54 -14.22 4.51
C PHE A 52 -24.09 -13.60 3.19
N ILE A 53 -24.93 -12.78 2.56
CA ILE A 53 -24.55 -11.99 1.38
C ILE A 53 -23.47 -10.99 1.79
N LEU A 54 -23.69 -10.22 2.87
CA LEU A 54 -22.68 -9.28 3.40
C LEU A 54 -21.38 -10.00 3.77
N TYR A 55 -21.47 -11.15 4.44
CA TYR A 55 -20.31 -11.96 4.80
C TYR A 55 -19.56 -12.47 3.57
N ALA A 56 -20.27 -12.84 2.50
CA ALA A 56 -19.63 -13.26 1.26
C ALA A 56 -18.70 -12.17 0.74
N PHE A 57 -19.18 -10.92 0.65
CA PHE A 57 -18.44 -9.76 0.10
C PHE A 57 -17.37 -9.18 1.02
N PHE A 58 -17.63 -9.08 2.32
CA PHE A 58 -16.75 -8.38 3.26
C PHE A 58 -16.12 -9.30 4.32
N GLY A 59 -16.74 -10.43 4.59
CA GLY A 59 -16.33 -11.33 5.68
C GLY A 59 -15.34 -12.40 5.27
N ARG A 60 -15.26 -12.80 4.00
CA ARG A 60 -14.42 -13.91 3.55
C ARG A 60 -12.94 -13.54 3.46
N LYS A 61 -12.08 -14.45 3.95
CA LYS A 61 -10.62 -14.36 3.76
C LYS A 61 -10.19 -14.79 2.35
N LEU A 62 -8.99 -14.39 1.94
CA LEU A 62 -8.38 -14.90 0.70
C LEU A 62 -8.25 -16.44 0.74
N PRO A 63 -8.71 -17.17 -0.29
CA PRO A 63 -8.63 -18.62 -0.31
C PRO A 63 -7.18 -19.13 -0.21
N HIS A 64 -6.93 -20.17 0.60
CA HIS A 64 -5.60 -20.77 0.80
C HIS A 64 -4.88 -21.14 -0.50
N LYS A 65 -5.60 -21.62 -1.53
CA LYS A 65 -5.01 -21.95 -2.84
C LYS A 65 -4.38 -20.73 -3.53
N ARG A 66 -4.89 -19.51 -3.31
CA ARG A 66 -4.31 -18.27 -3.85
C ARG A 66 -3.11 -17.82 -3.03
N LEU A 67 -3.21 -17.91 -1.71
CA LEU A 67 -2.07 -17.66 -0.81
C LEU A 67 -0.88 -18.57 -1.14
N ALA A 68 -1.15 -19.84 -1.47
CA ALA A 68 -0.12 -20.80 -1.90
C ALA A 68 0.55 -20.42 -3.24
N ARG A 69 -0.16 -19.75 -4.17
CA ARG A 69 0.45 -19.25 -5.41
C ARG A 69 1.45 -18.13 -5.14
N ILE A 70 1.15 -17.27 -4.17
CA ILE A 70 2.03 -16.18 -3.73
C ILE A 70 3.26 -16.75 -2.99
N LYS A 71 3.08 -17.83 -2.21
CA LYS A 71 4.14 -18.53 -1.44
C LYS A 71 4.85 -19.67 -2.21
N SER A 72 4.81 -19.68 -3.54
CA SER A 72 5.20 -20.83 -4.36
C SER A 72 6.72 -20.99 -4.58
N GLN A 73 7.12 -22.04 -5.34
CA GLN A 73 8.48 -22.29 -5.86
C GLN A 73 9.16 -21.05 -6.46
N THR A 74 8.38 -20.08 -6.97
CA THR A 74 8.88 -18.79 -7.43
C THR A 74 9.69 -18.07 -6.36
N GLN A 75 9.27 -18.07 -5.09
CA GLN A 75 10.02 -17.39 -4.02
C GLN A 75 11.38 -18.05 -3.78
N LEU A 76 11.44 -19.38 -3.80
CA LEU A 76 12.69 -20.12 -3.62
C LEU A 76 13.68 -19.82 -4.76
N LYS A 77 13.19 -19.86 -6.01
CA LYS A 77 14.02 -19.57 -7.20
C LYS A 77 14.44 -18.10 -7.28
N LEU A 78 13.56 -17.17 -6.91
CA LEU A 78 13.91 -15.75 -6.79
C LEU A 78 14.99 -15.54 -5.72
N LYS A 79 14.87 -16.21 -4.56
CA LYS A 79 15.89 -16.16 -3.51
C LYS A 79 17.25 -16.62 -4.06
N GLN A 80 17.30 -17.77 -4.74
CA GLN A 80 18.52 -18.26 -5.38
C GLN A 80 19.08 -17.28 -6.42
N ALA A 81 18.23 -16.69 -7.25
CA ALA A 81 18.63 -15.71 -8.25
C ALA A 81 19.20 -14.41 -7.64
N LEU A 82 18.83 -14.10 -6.39
CA LEU A 82 19.25 -12.90 -5.65
C LEU A 82 20.44 -13.12 -4.71
N GLU A 83 20.78 -14.37 -4.38
CA GLU A 83 21.86 -14.65 -3.42
C GLU A 83 23.21 -14.07 -3.91
N LYS A 84 23.49 -14.10 -5.22
CA LYS A 84 24.73 -13.50 -5.78
C LYS A 84 24.81 -12.00 -5.50
N GLN A 85 23.71 -11.28 -5.72
CA GLN A 85 23.63 -9.83 -5.51
C GLN A 85 23.68 -9.51 -4.02
N LYS A 86 23.01 -10.31 -3.19
CA LYS A 86 23.09 -10.18 -1.72
C LYS A 86 24.53 -10.31 -1.22
N GLN A 87 25.28 -11.33 -1.67
CA GLN A 87 26.69 -11.47 -1.31
C GLN A 87 27.54 -10.29 -1.78
N GLN A 88 27.27 -9.77 -2.98
CA GLN A 88 27.93 -8.57 -3.48
C GLN A 88 27.72 -7.36 -2.55
N PHE A 89 26.49 -7.12 -2.07
CA PHE A 89 26.22 -6.01 -1.13
C PHE A 89 26.81 -6.23 0.27
N ILE A 90 26.90 -7.47 0.74
CA ILE A 90 27.55 -7.81 2.01
C ILE A 90 29.04 -7.45 1.95
N ASN A 91 29.69 -7.77 0.83
CA ASN A 91 31.13 -7.55 0.61
C ASN A 91 31.49 -6.10 0.26
N MET A 92 30.51 -5.25 -0.06
CA MET A 92 30.76 -3.83 -0.28
C MET A 92 31.20 -3.13 1.01
N PRO A 93 32.07 -2.11 0.92
CA PRO A 93 32.43 -1.29 2.07
C PRO A 93 31.19 -0.81 2.82
N LYS A 94 31.29 -0.75 4.15
CA LYS A 94 30.23 -0.14 4.95
C LYS A 94 30.14 1.34 4.55
N PRO A 95 28.92 1.91 4.40
CA PRO A 95 28.78 3.35 4.22
C PRO A 95 29.52 4.08 5.34
N LYS A 96 30.17 5.20 5.01
CA LYS A 96 30.82 6.07 6.02
C LYS A 96 29.80 6.61 7.04
N ASP A 97 28.55 6.71 6.62
CA ASP A 97 27.41 7.14 7.44
C ASP A 97 27.11 6.12 8.55
N GLN A 98 27.09 6.60 9.79
CA GLN A 98 26.78 5.80 10.99
C GLN A 98 25.29 5.41 11.08
N THR A 99 24.42 6.00 10.26
CA THR A 99 22.97 5.73 10.20
C THR A 99 22.65 4.23 10.12
N VAL A 100 23.38 3.48 9.31
CA VAL A 100 23.19 2.02 9.18
C VAL A 100 23.47 1.29 10.50
N GLN A 101 24.40 1.77 11.32
CA GLN A 101 24.67 1.18 12.65
C GLN A 101 23.57 1.52 13.64
N ILE A 102 23.10 2.77 13.66
CA ILE A 102 21.99 3.23 14.52
C ILE A 102 20.75 2.35 14.29
N TYR A 103 20.40 2.09 13.03
CA TYR A 103 19.22 1.30 12.67
C TYR A 103 19.49 -0.20 12.42
N ARG A 104 20.63 -0.74 12.88
CA ARG A 104 21.01 -2.16 12.67
C ARG A 104 19.90 -3.13 13.08
N ARG A 105 19.23 -2.89 14.21
CA ARG A 105 18.14 -3.75 14.70
C ARG A 105 16.91 -3.69 13.79
N THR A 106 16.61 -2.54 13.21
CA THR A 106 15.53 -2.38 12.22
C THR A 106 15.87 -3.10 10.92
N ILE A 107 17.13 -3.02 10.47
CA ILE A 107 17.61 -3.75 9.30
C ILE A 107 17.46 -5.26 9.50
N MET A 108 17.86 -5.77 10.67
CA MET A 108 17.72 -7.19 11.04
C MET A 108 16.26 -7.63 11.12
N LEU A 109 15.37 -6.78 11.63
CA LEU A 109 13.94 -7.04 11.65
C LEU A 109 13.42 -7.31 10.22
N PHE A 110 13.70 -6.42 9.28
CA PHE A 110 13.24 -6.57 7.89
C PHE A 110 13.88 -7.77 7.17
N GLN A 111 15.15 -8.08 7.47
CA GLN A 111 15.79 -9.31 6.99
C GLN A 111 15.08 -10.56 7.51
N SER A 112 14.65 -10.55 8.78
CA SER A 112 13.98 -11.69 9.41
C SER A 112 12.54 -11.88 8.95
N ILE A 113 11.79 -10.80 8.71
CA ILE A 113 10.34 -10.91 8.44
C ILE A 113 9.98 -10.85 6.95
N ASP A 114 10.84 -10.29 6.09
CA ASP A 114 10.57 -10.14 4.65
C ASP A 114 11.68 -10.68 3.73
N ASP A 115 12.76 -11.26 4.27
CA ASP A 115 14.00 -11.51 3.52
C ASP A 115 14.50 -10.25 2.78
N SER A 116 14.18 -9.05 3.30
CA SER A 116 14.58 -7.79 2.68
C SER A 116 16.03 -7.51 3.01
N PHE A 117 16.93 -7.66 2.04
CA PHE A 117 18.36 -7.42 2.25
C PHE A 117 18.70 -5.94 2.11
N LEU A 118 19.69 -5.49 2.88
CA LEU A 118 20.16 -4.11 2.82
C LEU A 118 20.96 -3.92 1.53
N THR A 119 20.44 -3.07 0.66
CA THR A 119 21.15 -2.65 -0.55
C THR A 119 21.96 -1.40 -0.23
N ARG A 120 23.15 -1.31 -0.80
CA ARG A 120 24.05 -0.16 -0.64
C ARG A 120 24.31 0.46 -2.01
N HIS A 121 24.76 1.70 -2.02
CA HIS A 121 25.15 2.44 -3.21
C HIS A 121 24.01 2.75 -4.20
N ASN A 122 22.82 3.03 -3.68
CA ASN A 122 21.69 3.48 -4.49
C ASN A 122 21.77 4.98 -4.74
N THR A 123 21.19 5.40 -5.86
CA THR A 123 20.80 6.79 -6.13
C THR A 123 19.29 6.88 -6.01
N VAL A 124 18.79 7.87 -5.26
CA VAL A 124 17.36 8.09 -5.04
C VAL A 124 17.01 9.52 -5.45
N ASN A 125 16.05 9.67 -6.36
CA ASN A 125 15.45 10.96 -6.71
C ASN A 125 14.02 11.01 -6.16
N ILE A 126 13.66 12.14 -5.54
CA ILE A 126 12.35 12.35 -4.92
C ILE A 126 11.50 13.24 -5.84
N PHE A 127 10.26 12.83 -6.08
CA PHE A 127 9.27 13.59 -6.84
C PHE A 127 8.09 13.93 -5.95
N THR A 128 7.69 15.20 -5.96
CA THR A 128 6.53 15.71 -5.22
C THR A 128 5.38 16.20 -6.11
N ASN A 129 5.60 16.22 -7.43
CA ASN A 129 4.69 16.72 -8.45
C ASN A 129 4.48 15.68 -9.55
N GLY A 130 3.21 15.38 -9.87
CA GLY A 130 2.84 14.37 -10.86
C GLY A 130 3.34 14.66 -12.27
N ASN A 131 3.32 15.92 -12.72
CA ASN A 131 3.78 16.29 -14.07
C ASN A 131 5.29 16.01 -14.24
N VAL A 132 6.10 16.37 -13.24
CA VAL A 132 7.55 16.13 -13.26
C VAL A 132 7.86 14.63 -13.18
N LEU A 133 7.13 13.91 -12.32
CA LEU A 133 7.26 12.45 -12.17
C LEU A 133 6.95 11.73 -13.48
N PHE A 134 5.74 11.93 -14.04
CA PHE A 134 5.29 11.18 -15.21
C PHE A 134 6.09 11.53 -16.45
N LYS A 135 6.50 12.79 -16.62
CA LYS A 135 7.45 13.16 -17.67
C LYS A 135 8.73 12.32 -17.56
N LYS A 136 9.36 12.30 -16.39
CA LYS A 136 10.62 11.57 -16.20
C LYS A 136 10.45 10.06 -16.33
N MET A 137 9.33 9.52 -15.84
CA MET A 137 8.97 8.11 -15.97
C MET A 137 8.78 7.71 -17.43
N PHE A 138 8.07 8.53 -18.22
CA PHE A 138 7.86 8.27 -19.65
C PHE A 138 9.17 8.39 -20.43
N ASP A 139 10.02 9.37 -20.10
CA ASP A 139 11.37 9.49 -20.67
C ASP A 139 12.20 8.19 -20.42
N ASP A 140 12.13 7.62 -19.21
CA ASP A 140 12.82 6.36 -18.91
C ASP A 140 12.17 5.14 -19.57
N ILE A 141 10.84 5.07 -19.67
CA ILE A 141 10.13 3.99 -20.38
C ILE A 141 10.49 4.00 -21.86
N ALA A 142 10.53 5.17 -22.49
CA ALA A 142 10.94 5.33 -23.88
C ALA A 142 12.38 4.84 -24.10
N ALA A 143 13.27 5.09 -23.13
CA ALA A 143 14.66 4.68 -23.17
C ALA A 143 14.90 3.19 -22.91
N ALA A 144 13.95 2.48 -22.27
CA ALA A 144 14.10 1.05 -21.92
C ALA A 144 14.35 0.17 -23.15
N LYS A 145 15.18 -0.86 -23.00
CA LYS A 145 15.69 -1.69 -24.11
C LYS A 145 15.42 -3.19 -23.97
N LYS A 146 15.16 -3.68 -22.77
CA LYS A 146 15.05 -5.11 -22.46
C LYS A 146 13.68 -5.45 -21.90
N SER A 147 13.26 -4.76 -20.84
CA SER A 147 12.00 -5.07 -20.17
C SER A 147 11.38 -3.87 -19.45
N ILE A 148 10.05 -3.86 -19.43
CA ILE A 148 9.22 -2.89 -18.71
C ILE A 148 8.20 -3.65 -17.88
N HIS A 149 8.30 -3.56 -16.56
CA HIS A 149 7.40 -4.19 -15.62
C HIS A 149 6.68 -3.13 -14.80
N ILE A 150 5.34 -3.12 -14.87
CA ILE A 150 4.49 -2.09 -14.27
C ILE A 150 3.41 -2.76 -13.42
N GLU A 151 3.29 -2.34 -12.16
CA GLU A 151 2.23 -2.75 -11.22
C GLU A 151 1.65 -1.50 -10.56
N PHE A 152 0.35 -1.26 -10.74
CA PHE A 152 -0.34 -0.12 -10.13
C PHE A 152 -1.72 -0.53 -9.60
N TYR A 153 -2.07 0.01 -8.44
CA TYR A 153 -3.46 0.02 -7.98
C TYR A 153 -4.40 0.65 -9.01
N THR A 154 -4.08 1.86 -9.45
CA THR A 154 -4.91 2.60 -10.39
C THR A 154 -4.13 2.97 -11.63
N ILE A 155 -4.63 2.49 -12.76
CA ILE A 155 -4.42 3.04 -14.10
C ILE A 155 -5.80 3.41 -14.61
N TYR A 156 -6.09 4.70 -14.79
CA TYR A 156 -7.38 5.11 -15.36
C TYR A 156 -7.33 5.11 -16.89
N ASN A 157 -8.49 4.95 -17.52
CA ASN A 157 -8.66 5.18 -18.95
C ASN A 157 -8.93 6.68 -19.19
N ASP A 158 -7.94 7.50 -18.85
CA ASP A 158 -7.92 8.95 -19.02
C ASP A 158 -6.70 9.37 -19.85
N GLN A 159 -6.39 10.66 -19.94
CA GLN A 159 -5.36 11.12 -20.86
C GLN A 159 -3.99 10.51 -20.52
N ILE A 160 -3.53 10.62 -19.26
CA ILE A 160 -2.23 10.07 -18.86
C ILE A 160 -2.19 8.54 -18.95
N GLY A 161 -3.30 7.85 -18.66
CA GLY A 161 -3.38 6.39 -18.81
C GLY A 161 -3.29 5.92 -20.26
N ASN A 162 -3.92 6.67 -21.20
CA ASN A 162 -3.79 6.39 -22.63
C ASN A 162 -2.38 6.69 -23.15
N GLU A 163 -1.75 7.80 -22.71
CA GLU A 163 -0.35 8.10 -23.04
C GLU A 163 0.59 6.97 -22.58
N LEU A 164 0.43 6.50 -21.33
CA LEU A 164 1.18 5.36 -20.82
C LEU A 164 0.95 4.12 -21.67
N ARG A 165 -0.31 3.74 -21.92
CA ARG A 165 -0.64 2.56 -22.74
C ARG A 165 0.00 2.64 -24.12
N THR A 166 -0.16 3.75 -24.83
CA THR A 166 0.39 3.92 -26.18
C THR A 166 1.92 3.81 -26.18
N LEU A 167 2.61 4.38 -25.19
CA LEU A 167 4.05 4.23 -25.07
C LEU A 167 4.44 2.77 -24.85
N LEU A 168 3.72 2.05 -24.00
CA LEU A 168 3.97 0.62 -23.75
C LEU A 168 3.73 -0.24 -24.99
N GLU A 169 2.70 0.06 -25.78
CA GLU A 169 2.44 -0.59 -27.06
C GLU A 169 3.59 -0.38 -28.05
N GLN A 170 4.11 0.84 -28.15
CA GLN A 170 5.28 1.15 -28.99
C GLN A 170 6.50 0.33 -28.55
N LYS A 171 6.80 0.31 -27.25
CA LYS A 171 7.93 -0.46 -26.71
C LYS A 171 7.79 -1.96 -26.93
N ALA A 172 6.58 -2.51 -26.78
CA ALA A 172 6.31 -3.90 -27.08
C ALA A 172 6.53 -4.23 -28.57
N ALA A 173 6.06 -3.35 -29.48
CA ALA A 173 6.28 -3.50 -30.92
C ALA A 173 7.77 -3.40 -31.32
N GLU A 174 8.58 -2.63 -30.57
CA GLU A 174 10.04 -2.59 -30.71
C GLU A 174 10.76 -3.86 -30.18
N GLY A 175 10.01 -4.82 -29.61
CA GLY A 175 10.54 -6.06 -29.05
C GLY A 175 10.98 -5.96 -27.59
N VAL A 176 10.68 -4.86 -26.89
CA VAL A 176 10.90 -4.75 -25.44
C VAL A 176 9.86 -5.59 -24.70
N GLU A 177 10.28 -6.35 -23.70
CA GLU A 177 9.35 -7.20 -22.96
C GLU A 177 8.48 -6.37 -21.99
N VAL A 178 7.22 -6.17 -22.34
CA VAL A 178 6.30 -5.33 -21.54
C VAL A 178 5.30 -6.17 -20.75
N ARG A 179 5.21 -5.93 -19.44
CA ARG A 179 4.21 -6.54 -18.55
C ARG A 179 3.53 -5.53 -17.65
N VAL A 180 2.20 -5.50 -17.68
CA VAL A 180 1.35 -4.59 -16.91
C VAL A 180 0.42 -5.38 -15.99
N LEU A 181 0.55 -5.15 -14.69
CA LEU A 181 -0.30 -5.68 -13.63
C LEU A 181 -1.13 -4.53 -13.06
N TYR A 182 -2.43 -4.70 -12.93
CA TYR A 182 -3.32 -3.63 -12.43
C TYR A 182 -4.40 -4.17 -11.49
N ASP A 183 -4.81 -3.39 -10.49
CA ASP A 183 -5.98 -3.73 -9.68
C ASP A 183 -7.27 -3.39 -10.45
N SER A 184 -8.15 -4.37 -10.61
CA SER A 184 -9.38 -4.21 -11.40
C SER A 184 -10.40 -3.26 -10.77
N TRP A 185 -10.31 -3.00 -9.46
CA TRP A 185 -11.19 -2.07 -8.75
C TRP A 185 -10.54 -0.70 -8.59
N GLY A 186 -9.24 -0.64 -8.34
CA GLY A 186 -8.50 0.63 -8.37
C GLY A 186 -8.56 1.28 -9.76
N SER A 187 -8.59 0.46 -10.81
CA SER A 187 -8.64 0.87 -12.22
C SER A 187 -10.06 0.81 -12.82
N MET A 188 -11.09 1.23 -12.07
CA MET A 188 -12.46 1.28 -12.59
C MET A 188 -12.52 2.04 -13.93
N GLY A 189 -13.19 1.45 -14.92
CA GLY A 189 -13.25 1.96 -16.30
C GLY A 189 -12.20 1.35 -17.24
N VAL A 190 -11.18 0.65 -16.72
CA VAL A 190 -10.24 -0.15 -17.52
C VAL A 190 -10.78 -1.58 -17.67
N TRP A 191 -11.39 -1.84 -18.82
CA TRP A 191 -11.80 -3.17 -19.24
C TRP A 191 -10.63 -3.96 -19.83
N PRO A 192 -10.69 -5.30 -19.92
CA PRO A 192 -9.65 -6.09 -20.58
C PRO A 192 -9.29 -5.58 -21.98
N SER A 193 -10.28 -5.04 -22.71
CA SER A 193 -10.11 -4.49 -24.05
C SER A 193 -9.22 -3.26 -24.14
N PHE A 194 -9.03 -2.55 -23.03
CA PHE A 194 -8.12 -1.41 -22.97
C PHE A 194 -6.69 -1.81 -23.37
N TYR A 195 -6.29 -3.06 -23.14
CA TYR A 195 -4.96 -3.60 -23.44
C TYR A 195 -4.94 -4.60 -24.60
N ASP A 196 -5.98 -4.66 -25.44
CA ASP A 196 -6.01 -5.64 -26.54
C ASP A 196 -4.87 -5.41 -27.54
N HIS A 197 -4.69 -4.17 -28.00
CA HIS A 197 -3.59 -3.82 -28.90
C HIS A 197 -2.22 -4.11 -28.29
N LEU A 198 -1.99 -3.79 -27.00
CA LEU A 198 -0.77 -4.17 -26.28
C LEU A 198 -0.48 -5.68 -26.34
N ARG A 199 -1.52 -6.52 -26.23
CA ARG A 199 -1.36 -7.98 -26.33
C ARG A 199 -1.12 -8.44 -27.77
N GLU A 200 -1.74 -7.78 -28.75
CA GLU A 200 -1.54 -8.07 -30.18
C GLU A 200 -0.09 -7.81 -30.61
N VAL A 201 0.53 -6.74 -30.13
CA VAL A 201 1.94 -6.41 -30.42
C VAL A 201 2.96 -7.15 -29.54
N GLY A 202 2.52 -8.16 -28.77
CA GLY A 202 3.40 -9.06 -28.01
C GLY A 202 3.63 -8.67 -26.54
N GLY A 203 3.00 -7.61 -26.04
CA GLY A 203 3.01 -7.25 -24.62
C GLY A 203 2.06 -8.10 -23.78
N TYR A 204 2.15 -7.97 -22.46
CA TYR A 204 1.27 -8.67 -21.52
C TYR A 204 0.59 -7.68 -20.58
N ALA A 205 -0.71 -7.86 -20.35
CA ALA A 205 -1.46 -7.10 -19.35
C ALA A 205 -2.49 -7.98 -18.64
N ALA A 206 -2.52 -7.94 -17.31
CA ALA A 206 -3.40 -8.76 -16.51
C ALA A 206 -3.90 -8.05 -15.24
N PRO A 207 -5.13 -8.35 -14.80
CA PRO A 207 -5.63 -7.91 -13.51
C PRO A 207 -5.02 -8.74 -12.37
N PHE A 208 -4.67 -8.07 -11.27
CA PHE A 208 -4.07 -8.68 -10.09
C PHE A 208 -4.98 -9.74 -9.44
N LEU A 209 -4.43 -10.95 -9.25
CA LEU A 209 -5.07 -12.11 -8.59
C LEU A 209 -6.50 -12.46 -9.05
N MET A 210 -6.86 -12.21 -10.32
CA MET A 210 -8.27 -12.33 -10.76
C MET A 210 -8.87 -13.75 -10.66
N SER A 211 -10.12 -13.81 -10.17
CA SER A 211 -10.96 -15.03 -10.11
C SER A 211 -11.39 -15.51 -11.51
N ARG A 212 -12.08 -16.65 -11.60
CA ARG A 212 -12.58 -17.25 -12.86
C ARG A 212 -13.77 -16.50 -13.50
N SER A 213 -14.46 -15.62 -12.78
CA SER A 213 -15.64 -14.89 -13.27
C SER A 213 -15.69 -13.48 -12.67
N ASN A 214 -16.01 -12.49 -13.50
CA ASN A 214 -16.14 -11.08 -13.13
C ASN A 214 -17.37 -10.80 -12.23
N PHE A 215 -18.36 -11.70 -12.22
CA PHE A 215 -19.64 -11.49 -11.52
C PHE A 215 -19.66 -11.92 -10.04
N PHE A 216 -18.71 -12.77 -9.62
CA PHE A 216 -18.67 -13.33 -8.25
C PHE A 216 -17.33 -13.04 -7.55
N ASP A 217 -16.77 -11.86 -7.81
CA ASP A 217 -15.54 -11.45 -7.16
C ASP A 217 -15.80 -10.77 -5.82
N PHE A 218 -16.06 -11.60 -4.81
CA PHE A 218 -16.31 -11.17 -3.43
C PHE A 218 -15.06 -10.62 -2.70
N ARG A 219 -14.12 -10.00 -3.43
CA ARG A 219 -12.78 -9.56 -2.98
C ARG A 219 -12.71 -8.07 -2.67
N ILE A 220 -13.80 -7.44 -2.21
CA ILE A 220 -13.82 -5.99 -1.97
C ILE A 220 -12.67 -5.55 -1.04
N ASN A 221 -12.28 -6.44 -0.11
CA ASN A 221 -11.31 -6.14 0.93
C ASN A 221 -9.84 -6.34 0.56
N TYR A 222 -9.50 -7.04 -0.53
CA TYR A 222 -8.10 -7.37 -0.85
C TYR A 222 -7.68 -6.72 -2.16
N ARG A 223 -6.87 -5.66 -2.06
CA ARG A 223 -6.48 -4.82 -3.20
C ARG A 223 -4.99 -4.72 -3.36
N ASP A 224 -4.54 -4.76 -4.61
CA ASP A 224 -3.17 -4.40 -4.94
C ASP A 224 -3.02 -2.89 -4.82
N HIS A 225 -2.44 -2.43 -3.71
CA HIS A 225 -2.22 -1.01 -3.49
C HIS A 225 -0.79 -0.59 -3.86
N ARG A 226 -0.01 -1.44 -4.54
CA ARG A 226 1.37 -1.13 -4.90
C ARG A 226 1.44 -0.22 -6.13
N LYS A 227 2.58 0.45 -6.27
CA LYS A 227 2.96 1.29 -7.41
C LYS A 227 4.42 1.00 -7.68
N ILE A 228 4.69 0.08 -8.59
CA ILE A 228 6.01 -0.40 -8.94
C ILE A 228 6.20 -0.23 -10.44
N VAL A 229 7.29 0.41 -10.84
CA VAL A 229 7.79 0.35 -12.22
C VAL A 229 9.23 -0.14 -12.15
N VAL A 230 9.58 -1.15 -12.94
CA VAL A 230 10.95 -1.60 -13.11
C VAL A 230 11.29 -1.64 -14.60
N LEU A 231 12.36 -0.94 -14.97
CA LEU A 231 12.83 -0.79 -16.33
C LEU A 231 14.22 -1.43 -16.44
N ASP A 232 14.33 -2.41 -17.34
CA ASP A 232 15.54 -3.18 -17.64
C ASP A 232 16.21 -3.87 -16.43
N GLY A 233 15.53 -3.92 -15.28
CA GLY A 233 16.10 -4.36 -14.00
C GLY A 233 17.07 -3.35 -13.37
N GLU A 234 17.15 -2.12 -13.89
CA GLU A 234 18.16 -1.12 -13.53
C GLU A 234 17.56 0.15 -12.91
N ILE A 235 16.39 0.57 -13.37
CA ILE A 235 15.66 1.74 -12.86
C ILE A 235 14.36 1.25 -12.22
N GLY A 236 14.06 1.74 -11.02
CA GLY A 236 12.85 1.42 -10.28
C GLY A 236 12.08 2.66 -9.83
N TYR A 237 10.75 2.58 -9.78
CA TYR A 237 9.88 3.59 -9.20
C TYR A 237 9.00 2.98 -8.10
N ILE A 238 8.81 3.74 -7.01
CA ILE A 238 7.94 3.39 -5.88
C ILE A 238 7.41 4.64 -5.18
N GLY A 239 6.12 4.67 -4.79
CA GLY A 239 5.54 5.80 -4.08
C GLY A 239 4.02 5.79 -4.03
N GLY A 240 3.41 6.96 -3.82
CA GLY A 240 1.96 7.10 -3.66
C GLY A 240 1.16 7.42 -4.93
N PHE A 241 1.79 8.07 -5.92
CA PHE A 241 1.11 8.50 -7.16
C PHE A 241 0.53 7.32 -7.94
N ASN A 242 -0.74 7.41 -8.34
CA ASN A 242 -1.33 6.50 -9.34
C ASN A 242 -1.31 7.14 -10.74
N VAL A 243 -1.54 6.32 -11.77
CA VAL A 243 -1.69 6.80 -13.15
C VAL A 243 -3.13 7.28 -13.34
N GLY A 244 -3.32 8.59 -13.18
CA GLY A 244 -4.60 9.25 -13.41
C GLY A 244 -4.50 10.77 -13.43
N ASP A 245 -5.32 11.42 -14.24
CA ASP A 245 -5.30 12.86 -14.53
C ASP A 245 -5.49 13.75 -13.30
N GLN A 246 -6.16 13.23 -12.26
CA GLN A 246 -6.26 13.90 -10.96
C GLN A 246 -4.89 14.19 -10.34
N TYR A 247 -3.92 13.29 -10.51
CA TYR A 247 -2.56 13.45 -9.98
C TYR A 247 -1.74 14.50 -10.73
N LEU A 248 -2.20 14.92 -11.91
CA LEU A 248 -1.60 16.00 -12.70
C LEU A 248 -2.30 17.35 -12.45
N GLY A 249 -3.32 17.40 -11.57
CA GLY A 249 -4.10 18.59 -11.29
C GLY A 249 -5.12 18.94 -12.38
N ARG A 250 -5.40 18.00 -13.30
CA ARG A 250 -6.36 18.20 -14.40
C ARG A 250 -7.83 18.11 -13.94
N VAL A 251 -8.07 17.65 -12.71
CA VAL A 251 -9.41 17.52 -12.11
C VAL A 251 -9.62 18.61 -11.05
N PRO A 252 -10.51 19.59 -11.28
CA PRO A 252 -10.67 20.75 -10.39
C PRO A 252 -11.09 20.41 -8.95
N LYS A 253 -11.85 19.31 -8.76
CA LYS A 253 -12.47 18.94 -7.48
C LYS A 253 -11.48 18.89 -6.31
N PHE A 254 -10.26 18.45 -6.54
CA PHE A 254 -9.26 18.19 -5.49
C PHE A 254 -8.06 19.16 -5.54
N GLY A 255 -8.03 20.05 -6.54
CA GLY A 255 -6.85 20.87 -6.81
C GLY A 255 -5.61 20.03 -7.14
N PRO A 256 -4.39 20.58 -6.96
CA PRO A 256 -3.15 19.85 -7.18
C PRO A 256 -2.97 18.77 -6.10
N TRP A 257 -2.80 17.52 -6.54
CA TRP A 257 -2.45 16.43 -5.64
C TRP A 257 -1.00 16.55 -5.19
N ARG A 258 -0.79 16.48 -3.87
CA ARG A 258 0.53 16.49 -3.24
C ARG A 258 0.86 15.09 -2.74
N ASP A 259 1.75 14.41 -3.46
CA ASP A 259 2.15 13.03 -3.15
C ASP A 259 3.68 12.87 -3.34
N THR A 260 4.27 11.79 -2.86
CA THR A 260 5.71 11.55 -2.90
C THR A 260 6.02 10.23 -3.62
N HIS A 261 6.92 10.29 -4.60
CA HIS A 261 7.41 9.12 -5.35
C HIS A 261 8.93 9.13 -5.40
N LEU A 262 9.52 7.94 -5.41
CA LEU A 262 10.95 7.73 -5.55
C LEU A 262 11.26 7.11 -6.89
N ARG A 263 12.33 7.60 -7.51
CA ARG A 263 13.06 6.90 -8.56
C ARG A 263 14.37 6.38 -7.99
N ILE A 264 14.64 5.10 -8.16
CA ILE A 264 15.77 4.39 -7.57
C ILE A 264 16.60 3.81 -8.71
N ILE A 265 17.92 4.04 -8.66
CA ILE A 265 18.91 3.31 -9.45
C ILE A 265 19.86 2.63 -8.49
N GLY A 266 19.99 1.30 -8.59
CA GLY A 266 20.83 0.50 -7.69
C GLY A 266 20.13 -0.74 -7.15
N GLY A 267 20.76 -1.38 -6.17
CA GLY A 267 20.27 -2.64 -5.59
C GLY A 267 18.83 -2.60 -5.09
N GLY A 268 18.31 -1.43 -4.73
CA GLY A 268 16.91 -1.24 -4.34
C GLY A 268 15.91 -1.71 -5.40
N VAL A 269 16.28 -1.64 -6.67
CA VAL A 269 15.47 -2.12 -7.81
C VAL A 269 15.24 -3.62 -7.74
N TYR A 270 16.18 -4.40 -7.19
CA TYR A 270 16.01 -5.85 -7.06
C TYR A 270 14.84 -6.23 -6.15
N GLY A 271 14.62 -5.45 -5.09
CA GLY A 271 13.50 -5.65 -4.19
C GLY A 271 12.15 -5.39 -4.87
N LEU A 272 12.07 -4.30 -5.65
CA LEU A 272 10.91 -3.98 -6.49
C LEU A 272 10.65 -5.07 -7.53
N GLN A 273 11.69 -5.49 -8.24
CA GLN A 273 11.60 -6.52 -9.28
C GLN A 273 11.20 -7.88 -8.72
N ARG A 274 11.76 -8.27 -7.57
CA ARG A 274 11.35 -9.49 -6.86
C ARG A 274 9.87 -9.46 -6.52
N ARG A 275 9.38 -8.32 -6.03
CA ARG A 275 7.97 -8.16 -5.65
C ARG A 275 7.07 -8.29 -6.88
N PHE A 276 7.34 -7.52 -7.92
CA PHE A 276 6.61 -7.56 -9.19
C PHE A 276 6.52 -8.99 -9.75
N ILE A 277 7.65 -9.70 -9.86
CA ILE A 277 7.67 -11.06 -10.41
C ILE A 277 6.83 -12.01 -9.55
N GLY A 278 6.88 -11.86 -8.22
CA GLY A 278 6.05 -12.62 -7.30
C GLY A 278 4.55 -12.40 -7.53
N ASP A 279 4.14 -11.15 -7.70
CA ASP A 279 2.74 -10.77 -7.95
C ASP A 279 2.25 -11.18 -9.34
N TRP A 280 3.08 -11.00 -10.37
CA TRP A 280 2.83 -11.46 -11.73
C TRP A 280 2.57 -12.97 -11.75
N ASN A 281 3.51 -13.76 -11.22
CA ASN A 281 3.40 -15.22 -11.23
C ASN A 281 2.24 -15.74 -10.39
N ALA A 282 1.88 -15.04 -9.30
CA ALA A 282 0.71 -15.38 -8.51
C ALA A 282 -0.61 -15.09 -9.25
N SER A 283 -0.61 -14.08 -10.11
CA SER A 283 -1.75 -13.66 -10.93
C SER A 283 -1.94 -14.53 -12.18
N MET A 284 -0.85 -15.12 -12.71
CA MET A 284 -0.89 -15.97 -13.89
C MET A 284 -1.48 -17.36 -13.61
N LYS A 285 -2.41 -17.80 -14.47
CA LYS A 285 -3.06 -19.12 -14.36
C LYS A 285 -2.28 -20.21 -15.09
N LYS A 286 -1.73 -19.92 -16.27
CA LYS A 286 -0.98 -20.89 -17.10
C LYS A 286 0.51 -20.73 -16.81
N ASP A 287 1.22 -21.84 -16.70
CA ASP A 287 2.66 -21.80 -16.40
C ASP A 287 3.48 -21.14 -17.52
N LYS A 288 3.00 -21.20 -18.77
CA LYS A 288 3.64 -20.54 -19.91
C LYS A 288 3.65 -19.01 -19.83
N ASP A 289 2.72 -18.41 -19.10
CA ASP A 289 2.61 -16.95 -18.96
C ASP A 289 3.40 -16.44 -17.72
N LYS A 290 3.92 -17.37 -16.90
CA LYS A 290 4.74 -17.06 -15.73
C LYS A 290 6.19 -16.79 -16.15
N ILE A 291 6.83 -15.90 -15.40
CA ILE A 291 8.26 -15.68 -15.46
C ILE A 291 8.94 -16.84 -14.73
N MET A 292 9.57 -17.74 -15.47
CA MET A 292 10.27 -18.91 -14.90
C MET A 292 11.79 -18.76 -14.90
N HIS A 293 12.31 -17.86 -15.74
CA HIS A 293 13.74 -17.56 -15.88
C HIS A 293 14.04 -16.18 -15.30
N TYR A 294 14.54 -16.15 -14.08
CA TYR A 294 14.69 -14.91 -13.31
C TYR A 294 16.01 -14.16 -13.56
N HIS A 295 17.09 -14.88 -13.86
CA HIS A 295 18.44 -14.33 -13.98
C HIS A 295 18.56 -13.11 -14.90
N PRO A 296 17.88 -13.04 -16.07
CA PRO A 296 17.96 -11.88 -16.95
C PRO A 296 17.60 -10.56 -16.27
N TYR A 297 16.73 -10.59 -15.26
CA TYR A 297 16.22 -9.41 -14.56
C TYR A 297 17.05 -8.95 -13.36
N PHE A 298 18.07 -9.71 -12.98
CA PHE A 298 18.92 -9.43 -11.81
C PHE A 298 20.37 -9.24 -12.23
N GLN A 299 20.59 -8.38 -13.23
CA GLN A 299 21.95 -8.05 -13.70
C GLN A 299 22.70 -7.26 -12.62
N PRO A 300 24.04 -7.45 -12.49
CA PRO A 300 24.83 -6.64 -11.56
C PRO A 300 24.73 -5.16 -11.89
N ILE A 301 24.17 -4.35 -10.98
CA ILE A 301 24.04 -2.91 -11.19
C ILE A 301 25.36 -2.25 -10.77
N ARG A 302 25.94 -1.44 -11.66
CA ARG A 302 27.10 -0.58 -11.37
C ARG A 302 26.60 0.84 -11.11
N VAL A 303 26.47 1.23 -9.83
CA VAL A 303 26.18 2.62 -9.45
C VAL A 303 27.15 3.13 -8.41
N HIS A 304 27.37 4.44 -8.46
CA HIS A 304 28.21 5.21 -7.53
C HIS A 304 27.38 5.98 -6.49
N GLY A 305 26.21 5.45 -6.11
CA GLY A 305 25.38 6.06 -5.08
C GLY A 305 25.94 5.86 -3.67
N ASN A 306 25.31 6.50 -2.69
CA ASN A 306 25.65 6.36 -1.27
C ASN A 306 24.43 6.04 -0.38
N VAL A 307 23.24 5.87 -0.98
CA VAL A 307 22.01 5.62 -0.21
C VAL A 307 21.88 4.13 0.10
N ALA A 308 21.73 3.82 1.39
CA ALA A 308 21.37 2.49 1.85
C ALA A 308 19.85 2.37 1.98
N LEU A 309 19.26 1.28 1.46
CA LEU A 309 17.81 1.10 1.49
C LEU A 309 17.38 -0.38 1.53
N GLN A 310 16.20 -0.61 2.07
CA GLN A 310 15.47 -1.88 2.06
C GLN A 310 14.07 -1.64 1.50
N THR A 311 13.60 -2.50 0.61
CA THR A 311 12.19 -2.50 0.20
C THR A 311 11.46 -3.56 1.02
N VAL A 312 10.33 -3.21 1.61
CA VAL A 312 9.53 -4.13 2.42
C VAL A 312 8.13 -4.19 1.86
N SER A 313 7.62 -5.41 1.63
CA SER A 313 6.26 -5.62 1.13
C SER A 313 5.37 -6.24 2.19
N SER A 314 4.16 -5.70 2.34
CA SER A 314 3.12 -6.29 3.20
C SER A 314 1.95 -6.77 2.35
N GLY A 315 1.16 -7.67 2.91
CA GLY A 315 -0.06 -8.16 2.29
C GLY A 315 -0.74 -9.22 3.14
N PRO A 316 -2.03 -9.48 2.87
CA PRO A 316 -2.88 -10.41 3.62
C PRO A 316 -2.41 -11.88 3.56
N GLU A 317 -1.41 -12.19 2.72
CA GLU A 317 -0.79 -13.50 2.63
C GLU A 317 0.22 -13.80 3.75
N ALA A 318 0.79 -12.77 4.36
CA ALA A 318 1.79 -12.90 5.39
C ALA A 318 1.11 -12.96 6.77
N PRO A 319 1.55 -13.84 7.68
CA PRO A 319 1.02 -13.86 9.05
C PRO A 319 1.43 -12.61 9.85
N LEU A 320 2.46 -11.89 9.40
CA LEU A 320 3.01 -10.71 10.06
C LEU A 320 2.72 -9.47 9.19
N GLU A 321 2.22 -8.41 9.83
CA GLU A 321 1.95 -7.10 9.23
C GLU A 321 3.28 -6.33 9.10
N LYS A 322 4.12 -6.69 8.12
CA LYS A 322 5.56 -6.36 8.09
C LYS A 322 5.86 -4.86 8.12
N ILE A 323 5.13 -4.07 7.33
CA ILE A 323 5.32 -2.61 7.28
C ILE A 323 4.92 -1.98 8.62
N LYS A 324 3.81 -2.40 9.22
CA LYS A 324 3.38 -1.98 10.56
C LYS A 324 4.43 -2.33 11.61
N MET A 325 4.98 -3.55 11.59
CA MET A 325 6.07 -3.93 12.51
C MET A 325 7.30 -3.03 12.36
N GLY A 326 7.61 -2.65 11.12
CA GLY A 326 8.62 -1.64 10.81
C GLY A 326 8.31 -0.28 11.44
N TYR A 327 7.11 0.26 11.22
CA TYR A 327 6.67 1.53 11.82
C TYR A 327 6.70 1.48 13.35
N LEU A 328 6.17 0.42 13.95
CA LEU A 328 6.18 0.24 15.40
C LEU A 328 7.62 0.22 15.96
N ARG A 329 8.55 -0.47 15.28
CA ARG A 329 9.96 -0.48 15.66
C ARG A 329 10.60 0.91 15.56
N LEU A 330 10.27 1.67 14.53
CA LEU A 330 10.82 3.00 14.28
C LEU A 330 10.30 4.03 15.27
N ILE A 331 8.98 4.09 15.49
CA ILE A 331 8.36 5.00 16.45
C ILE A 331 8.94 4.79 17.85
N ASN A 332 9.07 3.54 18.29
CA ASN A 332 9.64 3.21 19.60
C ASN A 332 11.17 3.37 19.67
N ALA A 333 11.85 3.62 18.55
CA ALA A 333 13.29 3.85 18.50
C ALA A 333 13.67 5.32 18.25
N ALA A 334 12.70 6.19 18.02
CA ALA A 334 12.91 7.61 17.77
C ALA A 334 13.51 8.29 19.01
N GLN A 335 14.42 9.24 18.79
CA GLN A 335 15.13 9.95 19.84
C GLN A 335 14.88 11.46 19.86
N ASP A 336 14.49 12.04 18.73
CA ASP A 336 14.33 13.47 18.56
C ASP A 336 12.94 13.81 17.99
N HIS A 337 12.60 13.28 16.82
CA HIS A 337 11.34 13.63 16.16
C HIS A 337 10.80 12.55 15.21
N ILE A 338 9.49 12.59 15.00
CA ILE A 338 8.73 11.71 14.09
C ILE A 338 7.80 12.57 13.24
N TRP A 339 8.07 12.68 11.94
CA TRP A 339 7.24 13.47 11.03
C TRP A 339 6.57 12.56 10.00
N ILE A 340 5.24 12.67 9.87
CA ILE A 340 4.41 11.75 9.06
C ILE A 340 3.54 12.55 8.10
N GLN A 341 3.48 12.14 6.84
CA GLN A 341 2.43 12.54 5.90
C GLN A 341 1.60 11.29 5.55
N THR A 342 0.28 11.37 5.68
CA THR A 342 -0.63 10.28 5.31
C THR A 342 -1.99 10.85 4.87
N PRO A 343 -2.63 10.36 3.79
CA PRO A 343 -3.99 10.78 3.47
C PRO A 343 -5.00 10.30 4.51
N TYR A 344 -4.75 9.12 5.08
CA TYR A 344 -5.65 8.44 6.00
C TYR A 344 -4.90 8.15 7.29
N LEU A 345 -5.37 8.76 8.37
CA LEU A 345 -4.82 8.58 9.72
C LEU A 345 -5.83 7.78 10.52
N ILE A 346 -5.77 6.46 10.38
CA ILE A 346 -6.65 5.53 11.09
C ILE A 346 -5.77 4.42 11.70
N PRO A 347 -4.75 4.79 12.51
CA PRO A 347 -3.79 3.83 13.02
C PRO A 347 -4.50 2.79 13.88
N ASP A 348 -4.00 1.56 13.85
CA ASP A 348 -4.42 0.57 14.84
C ASP A 348 -3.92 0.93 16.24
N ASP A 349 -4.46 0.22 17.23
CA ASP A 349 -4.20 0.50 18.63
C ASP A 349 -2.69 0.49 18.96
N SER A 350 -1.90 -0.40 18.34
CA SER A 350 -0.47 -0.49 18.61
C SER A 350 0.33 0.71 18.06
N ILE A 351 -0.04 1.20 16.87
CA ILE A 351 0.59 2.40 16.29
C ILE A 351 0.10 3.66 17.01
N LEU A 352 -1.19 3.73 17.33
CA LEU A 352 -1.78 4.84 18.08
C LEU A 352 -1.09 5.00 19.43
N ASP A 353 -0.95 3.92 20.20
CA ASP A 353 -0.32 3.96 21.51
C ASP A 353 1.18 4.27 21.40
N ALA A 354 1.89 3.74 20.41
CA ALA A 354 3.30 4.06 20.20
C ALA A 354 3.52 5.57 19.91
N LEU A 355 2.66 6.19 19.09
CA LEU A 355 2.72 7.62 18.82
C LEU A 355 2.40 8.46 20.08
N LYS A 356 1.39 8.04 20.86
CA LYS A 356 1.06 8.68 22.15
C LYS A 356 2.24 8.59 23.13
N VAL A 357 2.87 7.42 23.23
CA VAL A 357 4.05 7.21 24.10
C VAL A 357 5.21 8.09 23.65
N ALA A 358 5.51 8.14 22.35
CA ALA A 358 6.58 8.97 21.82
C ALA A 358 6.36 10.45 22.17
N ALA A 359 5.17 10.99 21.87
CA ALA A 359 4.82 12.38 22.18
C ALA A 359 4.89 12.68 23.68
N ARG A 360 4.38 11.78 24.54
CA ARG A 360 4.45 11.93 26.00
C ARG A 360 5.86 11.77 26.57
N SER A 361 6.78 11.16 25.81
CA SER A 361 8.19 11.03 26.18
C SER A 361 9.05 12.22 25.74
N GLY A 362 8.43 13.27 25.16
CA GLY A 362 9.13 14.48 24.73
C GLY A 362 9.64 14.45 23.28
N ILE A 363 9.33 13.40 22.51
CA ILE A 363 9.65 13.34 21.07
C ILE A 363 8.72 14.29 20.30
N ASP A 364 9.27 15.08 19.37
CA ASP A 364 8.46 15.96 18.51
C ASP A 364 7.73 15.14 17.44
N VAL A 365 6.45 14.85 17.67
CA VAL A 365 5.60 14.11 16.73
C VAL A 365 4.72 15.07 15.94
N ARG A 366 4.87 15.06 14.62
CA ARG A 366 4.09 15.88 13.68
C ARG A 366 3.43 15.04 12.63
N ILE A 367 2.14 15.24 12.40
CA ILE A 367 1.38 14.50 11.39
C ILE A 367 0.62 15.46 10.49
N MET A 368 0.85 15.33 9.18
CA MET A 368 0.17 16.08 8.15
C MET A 368 -0.87 15.21 7.45
N ILE A 369 -2.10 15.71 7.36
CA ILE A 369 -3.25 15.05 6.74
C ILE A 369 -4.02 16.01 5.81
N PRO A 370 -4.89 15.51 4.91
CA PRO A 370 -5.70 16.34 4.02
C PRO A 370 -6.64 17.26 4.78
N SER A 371 -6.93 18.45 4.23
CA SER A 371 -7.99 19.32 4.74
C SER A 371 -9.39 18.99 4.18
N MET A 372 -9.50 18.07 3.23
CA MET A 372 -10.74 17.75 2.53
C MET A 372 -10.93 16.24 2.30
N PRO A 373 -12.19 15.76 2.19
CA PRO A 373 -12.49 14.35 1.96
C PRO A 373 -12.44 13.98 0.47
N ASP A 374 -11.77 12.88 0.15
CA ASP A 374 -12.03 12.06 -1.04
C ASP A 374 -13.08 10.98 -0.75
N HIS A 375 -13.04 10.42 0.48
CA HIS A 375 -14.00 9.47 1.02
C HIS A 375 -14.57 9.97 2.36
N ALA A 376 -15.89 10.15 2.44
CA ALA A 376 -16.54 10.82 3.57
C ALA A 376 -16.29 10.12 4.92
N PHE A 377 -16.50 8.80 5.02
CA PHE A 377 -16.30 8.06 6.27
C PHE A 377 -14.82 7.98 6.69
N VAL A 378 -13.92 7.74 5.72
CA VAL A 378 -12.47 7.70 5.94
C VAL A 378 -11.98 9.04 6.50
N TYR A 379 -12.43 10.14 5.92
CA TYR A 379 -12.07 11.47 6.39
C TYR A 379 -12.57 11.75 7.82
N ARG A 380 -13.81 11.36 8.15
CA ARG A 380 -14.34 11.54 9.52
C ARG A 380 -13.63 10.66 10.55
N ALA A 381 -13.24 9.44 10.19
CA ALA A 381 -12.40 8.59 11.04
C ALA A 381 -10.99 9.22 11.21
N THR A 382 -10.40 9.72 10.13
CA THR A 382 -9.12 10.45 10.16
C THR A 382 -9.18 11.65 11.12
N GLN A 383 -10.26 12.44 11.09
CA GLN A 383 -10.46 13.55 12.04
C GLN A 383 -10.60 13.07 13.50
N TYR A 384 -11.22 11.91 13.74
CA TYR A 384 -11.31 11.31 15.08
C TYR A 384 -9.91 11.02 15.63
N TYR A 385 -9.08 10.31 14.88
CA TYR A 385 -7.73 9.93 15.34
C TYR A 385 -6.78 11.12 15.40
N ALA A 386 -6.93 12.09 14.49
CA ALA A 386 -6.21 13.36 14.58
C ALA A 386 -6.50 14.09 15.89
N ARG A 387 -7.78 14.17 16.30
CA ARG A 387 -8.16 14.74 17.60
C ARG A 387 -7.54 13.97 18.76
N GLU A 388 -7.61 12.64 18.70
CA GLU A 388 -7.06 11.79 19.74
C GLU A 388 -5.55 12.00 19.92
N LEU A 389 -4.80 12.05 18.82
CA LEU A 389 -3.35 12.30 18.86
C LEU A 389 -3.03 13.74 19.30
N ALA A 390 -3.79 14.74 18.83
CA ALA A 390 -3.63 16.13 19.25
C ALA A 390 -3.80 16.31 20.76
N ASN A 391 -4.78 15.63 21.37
CA ASN A 391 -4.98 15.63 22.82
C ASN A 391 -3.82 15.00 23.62
N HIS A 392 -2.95 14.25 22.94
CA HIS A 392 -1.77 13.60 23.53
C HIS A 392 -0.44 14.27 23.16
N GLY A 393 -0.47 15.50 22.62
CA GLY A 393 0.73 16.30 22.37
C GLY A 393 1.31 16.14 20.96
N VAL A 394 0.65 15.42 20.07
CA VAL A 394 1.04 15.34 18.66
C VAL A 394 0.57 16.59 17.92
N THR A 395 1.45 17.20 17.12
CA THR A 395 1.06 18.35 16.29
C THR A 395 0.40 17.88 15.00
N ILE A 396 -0.83 18.32 14.75
CA ILE A 396 -1.59 17.97 13.55
C ILE A 396 -1.62 19.15 12.57
N TYR A 397 -1.27 18.88 11.31
CA TYR A 397 -1.34 19.83 10.20
C TYR A 397 -2.39 19.40 9.19
N TYR A 398 -3.31 20.30 8.82
CA TYR A 398 -4.22 20.12 7.70
C TYR A 398 -3.66 20.83 6.48
N TYR A 399 -3.28 20.07 5.45
CA TYR A 399 -2.75 20.61 4.20
C TYR A 399 -3.87 21.24 3.36
N GLN A 400 -3.74 22.52 3.02
CA GLN A 400 -4.83 23.33 2.46
C GLN A 400 -4.77 23.54 0.94
N LYS A 401 -3.60 23.38 0.33
CA LYS A 401 -3.38 23.72 -1.09
C LYS A 401 -3.94 22.71 -2.10
N GLY A 402 -4.41 21.56 -1.63
CA GLY A 402 -4.99 20.50 -2.44
C GLY A 402 -5.12 19.22 -1.64
N PHE A 403 -5.21 18.08 -2.32
CA PHE A 403 -5.30 16.79 -1.65
C PHE A 403 -3.91 16.23 -1.33
N LEU A 404 -3.62 16.02 -0.04
CA LEU A 404 -2.38 15.37 0.42
C LEU A 404 -2.52 13.85 0.33
N HIS A 405 -1.75 13.23 -0.56
CA HIS A 405 -1.74 11.78 -0.75
C HIS A 405 -0.37 11.15 -0.50
N ALA A 406 0.60 11.89 0.04
CA ALA A 406 1.88 11.33 0.45
C ALA A 406 1.74 10.27 1.55
N LYS A 407 2.57 9.23 1.52
CA LYS A 407 2.72 8.23 2.59
C LYS A 407 4.17 8.17 3.02
N THR A 408 4.56 9.08 3.91
CA THR A 408 5.93 9.24 4.36
C THR A 408 6.02 9.25 5.87
N MET A 409 7.13 8.73 6.40
CA MET A 409 7.50 8.80 7.81
C MET A 409 9.01 9.06 7.89
N MET A 410 9.40 10.17 8.50
CA MET A 410 10.80 10.55 8.75
C MET A 410 11.08 10.49 10.25
N ILE A 411 12.26 9.98 10.60
CA ILE A 411 12.68 9.72 11.98
C ILE A 411 14.10 10.28 12.17
N ASP A 412 14.22 11.20 13.13
CA ASP A 412 15.49 11.75 13.65
C ASP A 412 16.47 12.26 12.55
N GLY A 413 15.98 12.78 11.41
CA GLY A 413 16.83 13.20 10.29
C GLY A 413 17.56 12.07 9.56
N ARG A 414 17.41 10.81 9.95
CA ARG A 414 18.32 9.72 9.53
C ARG A 414 17.65 8.60 8.79
N MET A 415 16.39 8.37 9.06
CA MET A 415 15.64 7.27 8.48
C MET A 415 14.30 7.77 7.93
N ALA A 416 13.94 7.29 6.74
CA ALA A 416 12.61 7.54 6.18
C ALA A 416 11.96 6.28 5.61
N SER A 417 10.63 6.22 5.67
CA SER A 417 9.81 5.33 4.87
C SER A 417 9.03 6.13 3.83
N VAL A 418 9.04 5.66 2.58
CA VAL A 418 8.22 6.21 1.48
C VAL A 418 7.67 5.04 0.68
N GLY A 419 6.37 5.05 0.38
CA GLY A 419 5.77 3.97 -0.38
C GLY A 419 4.28 4.13 -0.59
N SER A 420 3.58 3.01 -0.62
CA SER A 420 2.13 2.97 -0.87
C SER A 420 1.29 2.87 0.40
N ALA A 421 1.85 2.39 1.52
CA ALA A 421 1.09 2.09 2.73
C ALA A 421 0.65 3.36 3.47
N ASN A 422 -0.67 3.54 3.59
CA ASN A 422 -1.24 4.55 4.48
C ASN A 422 -1.07 4.16 5.95
N LEU A 423 -1.30 5.11 6.86
CA LEU A 423 -1.33 4.84 8.30
C LEU A 423 -2.73 4.42 8.76
N ASP A 424 -3.26 3.35 8.16
CA ASP A 424 -4.59 2.80 8.43
C ASP A 424 -4.63 1.27 8.60
N PHE A 425 -5.72 0.76 9.15
CA PHE A 425 -5.93 -0.68 9.35
C PHE A 425 -5.85 -1.46 8.03
N ARG A 426 -6.44 -0.90 6.96
CA ARG A 426 -6.52 -1.57 5.67
C ARG A 426 -5.15 -1.77 5.03
N SER A 427 -4.29 -0.77 4.98
CA SER A 427 -2.90 -0.87 4.48
C SER A 427 -2.07 -1.85 5.32
N PHE A 428 -2.30 -1.94 6.63
CA PHE A 428 -1.54 -2.88 7.46
C PHE A 428 -1.97 -4.33 7.30
N LYS A 429 -3.28 -4.59 7.19
CA LYS A 429 -3.84 -5.96 7.30
C LYS A 429 -4.40 -6.53 6.00
N LEU A 430 -4.94 -5.69 5.11
CA LEU A 430 -5.81 -6.12 4.02
C LEU A 430 -5.22 -5.84 2.63
N ASN A 431 -4.64 -4.66 2.41
CA ASN A 431 -4.05 -4.31 1.13
C ASN A 431 -2.67 -4.96 0.97
N PHE A 432 -2.32 -5.20 -0.29
CA PHE A 432 -0.95 -5.48 -0.69
C PHE A 432 -0.22 -4.15 -0.83
N GLU A 433 0.84 -3.95 -0.05
CA GLU A 433 1.55 -2.69 0.05
C GLU A 433 3.06 -2.90 -0.16
N ILE A 434 3.77 -1.81 -0.47
CA ILE A 434 5.23 -1.80 -0.55
C ILE A 434 5.79 -0.44 -0.15
N ASN A 435 6.85 -0.45 0.66
CA ASN A 435 7.58 0.75 1.08
C ASN A 435 9.09 0.57 0.90
N ALA A 436 9.77 1.67 0.57
CA ALA A 436 11.22 1.82 0.68
C ALA A 436 11.56 2.42 2.05
N PHE A 437 12.40 1.72 2.80
CA PHE A 437 13.00 2.14 4.07
C PHE A 437 14.43 2.62 3.76
N ILE A 438 14.67 3.91 3.92
CA ILE A 438 15.88 4.61 3.49
C ILE A 438 16.70 4.97 4.74
N TYR A 439 17.99 4.68 4.69
CA TYR A 439 18.96 4.92 5.75
C TYR A 439 20.05 5.86 5.22
N SER A 440 19.73 7.15 5.14
CA SER A 440 20.63 8.16 4.58
C SER A 440 20.21 9.55 5.06
N GLN A 441 21.08 10.20 5.84
CA GLN A 441 20.84 11.55 6.35
C GLN A 441 20.44 12.51 5.22
N ASN A 442 21.27 12.65 4.18
CA ASN A 442 21.02 13.59 3.08
C ASN A 442 19.66 13.39 2.38
N THR A 443 19.21 12.14 2.24
CA THR A 443 17.92 11.85 1.58
C THR A 443 16.76 12.20 2.51
N VAL A 444 16.93 11.97 3.81
CA VAL A 444 15.92 12.26 4.83
C VAL A 444 15.83 13.77 5.06
N ASP A 445 16.95 14.49 5.10
CA ASP A 445 16.98 15.96 5.13
C ASP A 445 16.18 16.57 3.97
N ASN A 446 16.31 16.00 2.77
CA ASN A 446 15.50 16.44 1.61
C ASN A 446 14.00 16.21 1.83
N LEU A 447 13.60 15.06 2.40
CA LEU A 447 12.20 14.74 2.70
C LEU A 447 11.65 15.63 3.83
N GLU A 448 12.46 15.94 4.83
CA GLU A 448 12.13 16.84 5.93
C GLU A 448 12.00 18.28 5.45
N GLN A 449 12.88 18.75 4.57
CA GLN A 449 12.76 20.05 3.93
C GLN A 449 11.48 20.16 3.10
N ILE A 450 11.10 19.08 2.40
CA ILE A 450 9.82 18.98 1.70
C ILE A 450 8.65 19.10 2.70
N PHE A 451 8.69 18.39 3.82
CA PHE A 451 7.67 18.47 4.87
C PHE A 451 7.53 19.90 5.42
N VAL A 452 8.66 20.54 5.76
CA VAL A 452 8.70 21.93 6.25
C VAL A 452 8.15 22.92 5.22
N ASN A 453 8.43 22.71 3.93
CA ASN A 453 7.85 23.53 2.88
C ASN A 453 6.33 23.35 2.78
N ASP A 454 5.83 22.11 2.90
CA ASP A 454 4.40 21.82 2.88
C ASP A 454 3.68 22.44 4.11
N ILE A 455 4.35 22.62 5.26
CA ILE A 455 3.77 23.30 6.45
C ILE A 455 3.32 24.74 6.13
N ARG A 456 3.98 25.43 5.20
CA ARG A 456 3.61 26.80 4.80
C ARG A 456 2.21 26.88 4.20
N ASP A 457 1.75 25.76 3.62
CA ASP A 457 0.43 25.60 3.02
C ASP A 457 -0.53 24.84 3.96
N CYS A 458 -0.22 24.75 5.26
CA CYS A 458 -1.01 24.03 6.26
C CYS A 458 -1.67 24.95 7.29
N GLN A 459 -2.78 24.46 7.85
CA GLN A 459 -3.35 24.96 9.10
C GLN A 459 -2.99 24.01 10.24
N VAL A 460 -2.43 24.53 11.33
CA VAL A 460 -2.23 23.75 12.56
C VAL A 460 -3.58 23.56 13.25
N ILE A 461 -3.92 22.31 13.60
CA ILE A 461 -5.16 21.99 14.31
C ILE A 461 -4.86 21.71 15.78
N THR A 462 -5.48 22.49 16.67
CA THR A 462 -5.29 22.37 18.11
C THR A 462 -6.40 21.55 18.78
N PRO A 463 -6.15 20.99 19.98
CA PRO A 463 -7.18 20.38 20.81
C PRO A 463 -8.40 21.30 21.03
N ALA A 464 -8.17 22.60 21.24
CA ALA A 464 -9.23 23.59 21.42
C ALA A 464 -10.13 23.71 20.18
N MET A 465 -9.54 23.71 18.99
CA MET A 465 -10.31 23.72 17.73
C MET A 465 -11.19 22.47 17.58
N PHE A 466 -10.72 21.30 18.03
CA PHE A 466 -11.56 20.10 18.04
C PHE A 466 -12.67 20.16 19.09
N ALA A 467 -12.42 20.77 20.25
CA ALA A 467 -13.41 20.92 21.32
C ALA A 467 -14.57 21.84 20.91
N ASP A 468 -14.27 22.88 20.14
CA ASP A 468 -15.23 23.86 19.61
C ASP A 468 -16.12 23.29 18.48
N GLN A 469 -15.79 22.12 17.93
CA GLN A 469 -16.58 21.53 16.84
C GLN A 469 -18.03 21.21 17.27
N PRO A 470 -19.01 21.42 16.35
CA PRO A 470 -20.40 21.07 16.59
C PRO A 470 -20.56 19.63 17.06
N ARG A 471 -21.44 19.39 18.03
CA ARG A 471 -21.69 18.05 18.58
C ARG A 471 -22.04 17.02 17.50
N TRP A 472 -22.76 17.45 16.46
CA TRP A 472 -23.10 16.60 15.31
C TRP A 472 -21.87 16.15 14.50
N LEU A 473 -20.88 17.02 14.31
CA LEU A 473 -19.65 16.65 13.63
C LEU A 473 -18.85 15.65 14.48
N ARG A 474 -18.76 15.88 15.80
CA ARG A 474 -18.13 14.94 16.74
C ARG A 474 -18.82 13.58 16.75
N PHE A 475 -20.15 13.55 16.66
CA PHE A 475 -20.91 12.30 16.52
C PHE A 475 -20.52 11.56 15.24
N LYS A 476 -20.49 12.23 14.08
CA LYS A 476 -20.07 11.63 12.80
C LYS A 476 -18.65 11.04 12.86
N GLN A 477 -17.71 11.75 13.49
CA GLN A 477 -16.33 11.28 13.70
C GLN A 477 -16.31 9.99 14.53
N THR A 478 -17.01 9.98 15.67
CA THR A 478 -17.09 8.81 16.56
C THR A 478 -17.76 7.61 15.90
N VAL A 479 -18.83 7.82 15.14
CA VAL A 479 -19.50 6.75 14.39
C VAL A 479 -18.60 6.21 13.28
N SER A 480 -17.90 7.10 12.55
CA SER A 480 -17.00 6.67 11.48
C SER A 480 -15.82 5.83 11.98
N ARG A 481 -15.35 6.07 13.21
CA ARG A 481 -14.36 5.22 13.87
C ARG A 481 -14.80 3.76 14.00
N LEU A 482 -16.10 3.48 14.15
CA LEU A 482 -16.58 2.09 14.25
C LEU A 482 -16.32 1.29 12.97
N LEU A 483 -16.11 1.98 11.84
CA LEU A 483 -15.76 1.36 10.56
C LEU A 483 -14.25 1.16 10.38
N SER A 484 -13.40 1.67 11.29
CA SER A 484 -11.93 1.62 11.14
C SER A 484 -11.35 0.25 10.75
N PRO A 485 -11.82 -0.90 11.27
CA PRO A 485 -11.27 -2.21 10.88
C PRO A 485 -11.42 -2.57 9.40
N ILE A 486 -12.30 -1.87 8.66
CA ILE A 486 -12.53 -2.08 7.22
C ILE A 486 -12.13 -0.89 6.35
N LEU A 487 -11.80 0.26 6.98
CA LEU A 487 -11.37 1.50 6.31
C LEU A 487 -9.88 1.48 5.98
#